data_AF-A0A3D1WZH0-F1
#
_entry.id   AF-A0A3D1WZH0-F1
#
_cell.length_a   1.000
_cell.length_b   1.000
_cell.length_c   1.000
_cell.angle_alpha   90.00
_cell.angle_beta   90.00
_cell.angle_gamma   90.00
#
_symmetry.space_group_name_H-M   'P 1'
#
loop_
_entity.id
_entity.type
_entity.pdbx_description
1 polymer ?
#
loop_
_entity_poly.entity_id
_entity_poly.type
_entity_poly.pdbx_seq_one_letter_code
_entity_poly.pdbx_strand_id
1 'polypeptide(L)'
;MKKLNTDNKYFDPNSQWYRKAASHLLKVARKHNVRIEVNTGGISRGATTEPYPSMDMLSECSELGIPVTLSSDAHQSSHIDFYFSQADDQLVQVGYRNLDVLQHGMWQTVSIV
;
A
#
# COMPACT_ATOMS: atom_id res chain seq x y z
N MET A 1 2.98 -8.42 -6.44
CA MET A 1 4.44 -8.64 -6.66
C MET A 1 4.88 -7.66 -7.75
N LYS A 2 5.34 -6.45 -7.40
CA LYS A 2 5.85 -5.42 -8.36
C LYS A 2 7.32 -5.03 -8.08
N LYS A 3 7.82 -5.36 -6.89
CA LYS A 3 9.19 -5.07 -6.46
C LYS A 3 10.20 -5.62 -7.47
N LEU A 4 11.18 -4.81 -7.87
CA LEU A 4 12.21 -5.12 -8.87
C LEU A 4 11.70 -5.37 -10.31
N ASN A 5 10.44 -5.04 -10.62
CA ASN A 5 9.89 -5.12 -11.97
C ASN A 5 9.85 -3.74 -12.65
N THR A 6 10.94 -2.98 -12.54
CA THR A 6 11.10 -1.68 -13.21
C THR A 6 10.99 -1.88 -14.73
N ASP A 7 10.32 -0.94 -15.41
CA ASP A 7 10.07 -0.96 -16.86
C ASP A 7 9.44 -2.27 -17.37
N ASN A 8 8.67 -2.95 -16.53
CA ASN A 8 8.02 -4.24 -16.84
C ASN A 8 8.99 -5.33 -17.30
N LYS A 9 10.24 -5.29 -16.81
CA LYS A 9 11.33 -6.18 -17.22
C LYS A 9 10.97 -7.67 -17.19
N TYR A 10 10.23 -8.11 -16.17
CA TYR A 10 9.92 -9.53 -15.97
C TYR A 10 8.47 -9.88 -16.32
N PHE A 11 7.55 -8.95 -16.14
CA PHE A 11 6.13 -9.11 -16.48
C PHE A 11 5.44 -7.76 -16.66
N ASP A 12 4.31 -7.76 -17.36
CA ASP A 12 3.42 -6.59 -17.46
C ASP A 12 2.38 -6.61 -16.33
N PRO A 13 2.37 -5.64 -15.40
CA PRO A 13 1.36 -5.49 -14.35
C PRO A 13 -0.06 -5.24 -14.89
N ASN A 14 -0.19 -4.85 -16.17
CA ASN A 14 -1.48 -4.66 -16.82
C ASN A 14 -2.03 -5.94 -17.45
N SER A 15 -1.23 -7.00 -17.51
CA SER A 15 -1.67 -8.29 -18.04
C SER A 15 -2.84 -8.85 -17.22
N GLN A 16 -3.77 -9.50 -17.92
CA GLN A 16 -5.00 -10.00 -17.30
C GLN A 16 -4.72 -11.02 -16.19
N TRP A 17 -3.71 -11.88 -16.35
CA TRP A 17 -3.36 -12.88 -15.34
C TRP A 17 -2.83 -12.22 -14.07
N TYR A 18 -2.02 -11.16 -14.18
CA TYR A 18 -1.46 -10.47 -13.02
C TYR A 18 -2.55 -9.75 -12.24
N ARG A 19 -3.42 -8.99 -12.94
CA ARG A 19 -4.56 -8.31 -12.32
C ARG A 19 -5.51 -9.30 -11.64
N LYS A 20 -5.80 -10.43 -12.28
CA LYS A 20 -6.61 -11.51 -11.68
C LYS A 20 -5.95 -12.09 -10.42
N ALA A 21 -4.65 -12.35 -10.45
CA ALA A 21 -3.91 -12.87 -9.30
C ALA A 21 -3.87 -11.86 -8.13
N ALA A 22 -3.64 -10.59 -8.43
CA ALA A 22 -3.66 -9.51 -7.44
C ALA A 22 -5.05 -9.35 -6.81
N SER A 23 -6.11 -9.25 -7.62
CA SER A 23 -7.50 -9.15 -7.15
C SER A 23 -7.90 -10.37 -6.32
N HIS A 24 -7.50 -11.57 -6.73
CA HIS A 24 -7.76 -12.79 -5.95
C HIS A 24 -7.08 -12.72 -4.57
N LEU A 25 -5.81 -12.29 -4.51
CA LEU A 25 -5.09 -12.11 -3.25
C LEU A 25 -5.80 -11.11 -2.34
N LEU A 26 -6.25 -9.97 -2.87
CA LEU A 26 -6.96 -8.96 -2.08
C LEU A 26 -8.29 -9.48 -1.53
N LYS A 27 -9.06 -10.24 -2.33
CA LYS A 27 -10.29 -10.90 -1.86
C LYS A 27 -10.03 -11.91 -0.76
N VAL A 28 -8.93 -12.67 -0.85
CA VAL A 28 -8.51 -13.59 0.21
C VAL A 28 -8.08 -12.82 1.46
N ALA A 29 -7.29 -11.75 1.32
CA ALA A 29 -6.89 -10.88 2.42
C ALA A 29 -8.12 -10.32 3.16
N ARG A 30 -9.10 -9.81 2.40
CA ARG A 30 -10.38 -9.32 2.94
C ARG A 30 -11.16 -10.40 3.69
N LYS A 31 -11.22 -11.62 3.14
CA LYS A 31 -11.90 -12.77 3.77
C LYS A 31 -11.28 -13.11 5.14
N HIS A 32 -9.97 -12.93 5.28
CA HIS A 32 -9.23 -13.25 6.49
C HIS A 32 -8.95 -12.04 7.40
N ASN A 33 -9.59 -10.88 7.14
CA ASN A 33 -9.42 -9.64 7.91
C ASN A 33 -7.94 -9.21 8.02
N VAL A 34 -7.19 -9.42 6.94
CA VAL A 34 -5.79 -9.00 6.83
C VAL A 34 -5.73 -7.49 6.57
N ARG A 35 -4.79 -6.81 7.22
CA ARG A 35 -4.45 -5.42 6.93
C ARG A 35 -3.32 -5.36 5.93
N ILE A 36 -3.35 -4.38 5.04
CA ILE A 36 -2.31 -4.21 4.02
C ILE A 36 -1.39 -3.05 4.40
N GLU A 37 -0.09 -3.28 4.35
CA GLU A 37 0.90 -2.23 4.49
C GLU A 37 0.97 -1.39 3.21
N VAL A 38 0.90 -0.06 3.38
CA VAL A 38 1.28 0.95 2.40
C VAL A 38 2.71 1.34 2.72
N ASN A 39 3.64 0.91 1.89
CA ASN A 39 5.07 1.03 2.13
C ASN A 39 5.69 2.08 1.20
N THR A 40 6.24 3.16 1.77
CA THR A 40 6.92 4.24 1.02
C THR A 40 8.43 4.02 0.88
N GLY A 41 8.98 2.99 1.52
CA GLY A 41 10.42 2.70 1.52
C GLY A 41 10.98 2.33 0.16
N GLY A 42 10.14 1.88 -0.78
CA GLY A 42 10.53 1.73 -2.18
C GLY A 42 10.90 3.06 -2.84
N ILE A 43 10.21 4.14 -2.46
CA ILE A 43 10.40 5.49 -2.99
C ILE A 43 11.65 6.13 -2.39
N SER A 44 11.84 6.01 -1.07
CA SER A 44 13.02 6.58 -0.40
C SER A 44 14.35 6.00 -0.89
N ARG A 45 14.32 4.77 -1.43
CA ARG A 45 15.48 4.09 -2.04
C ARG A 45 15.60 4.29 -3.55
N GLY A 46 14.69 5.05 -4.18
CA GLY A 46 14.66 5.26 -5.63
C GLY A 46 14.32 4.01 -6.44
N ALA A 47 13.72 2.98 -5.83
CA ALA A 47 13.38 1.73 -6.49
C ALA A 47 12.03 1.78 -7.23
N THR A 48 11.16 2.71 -6.86
CA THR A 48 9.83 2.95 -7.44
C THR A 48 9.43 4.40 -7.20
N THR A 49 8.44 4.89 -7.95
CA THR A 49 7.90 6.26 -7.83
C THR A 49 6.53 6.31 -7.13
N GLU A 50 6.01 5.16 -6.72
CA GLU A 50 4.74 4.99 -6.01
C GLU A 50 4.92 4.01 -4.84
N PRO A 51 4.04 4.04 -3.84
CA PRO A 51 4.12 3.11 -2.71
C PRO A 51 3.92 1.66 -3.17
N TYR A 52 4.22 0.72 -2.27
CA TYR A 52 3.75 -0.65 -2.39
C TYR A 52 2.56 -0.88 -1.43
N PRO A 53 1.50 -1.58 -1.85
CA PRO A 53 1.20 -1.97 -3.23
C PRO A 53 0.88 -0.76 -4.12
N SER A 54 0.73 -0.99 -5.42
CA SER A 54 0.46 0.08 -6.39
C SER A 54 -0.88 0.77 -6.15
N MET A 55 -1.05 1.98 -6.66
CA MET A 55 -2.28 2.76 -6.49
C MET A 55 -3.54 2.02 -6.96
N ASP A 56 -3.47 1.29 -8.09
CA ASP A 56 -4.58 0.46 -8.57
C ASP A 56 -5.00 -0.62 -7.55
N MET A 57 -4.03 -1.23 -6.88
CA MET A 57 -4.31 -2.23 -5.85
C MET A 57 -4.88 -1.57 -4.59
N LEU A 58 -4.41 -0.38 -4.23
CA LEU A 58 -4.95 0.39 -3.09
C LEU A 58 -6.40 0.84 -3.36
N SER A 59 -6.74 1.19 -4.60
CA SER A 59 -8.13 1.44 -5.00
C SER A 59 -9.01 0.20 -4.80
N GLU A 60 -8.57 -0.98 -5.24
CA GLU A 60 -9.33 -2.23 -5.02
C GLU A 60 -9.39 -2.58 -3.51
N CYS A 61 -8.32 -2.37 -2.75
CA CYS A 61 -8.35 -2.54 -1.29
C CYS A 61 -9.41 -1.66 -0.62
N SER A 62 -9.50 -0.40 -1.03
CA SER A 62 -10.48 0.58 -0.55
C SER A 62 -11.91 0.12 -0.87
N GLU A 63 -12.17 -0.28 -2.12
CA GLU A 63 -13.47 -0.83 -2.54
C GLU A 63 -13.88 -2.08 -1.76
N LEU A 64 -12.91 -2.94 -1.42
CA LEU A 64 -13.14 -4.15 -0.62
C LEU A 64 -13.25 -3.88 0.89
N GLY A 65 -12.99 -2.65 1.34
CA GLY A 65 -12.96 -2.27 2.75
C GLY A 65 -11.83 -2.95 3.53
N ILE A 66 -10.67 -3.14 2.90
CA ILE A 66 -9.47 -3.69 3.54
C ILE A 66 -8.78 -2.55 4.31
N PRO A 67 -8.56 -2.67 5.63
CA PRO A 67 -7.84 -1.65 6.38
C PRO A 67 -6.36 -1.64 5.99
N VAL A 68 -5.77 -0.44 6.06
CA VAL A 68 -4.38 -0.21 5.65
C VAL A 68 -3.57 0.44 6.77
N THR A 69 -2.27 0.19 6.76
CA THR A 69 -1.30 0.81 7.67
C THR A 69 -0.17 1.43 6.87
N LEU A 70 0.28 2.63 7.24
CA LEU A 70 1.33 3.37 6.52
C LEU A 70 2.70 3.13 7.19
N SER A 71 3.72 2.84 6.37
CA SER A 71 5.06 2.48 6.83
C SER A 71 6.12 3.01 5.89
N SER A 72 7.23 3.51 6.44
CA SER A 72 8.38 4.00 5.66
C SER A 72 9.43 2.93 5.38
N ASP A 73 9.40 1.80 6.09
CA ASP A 73 10.46 0.77 6.06
C ASP A 73 11.86 1.41 6.16
N ALA A 74 11.98 2.43 7.01
CA ALA A 74 13.15 3.28 7.10
C ALA A 74 14.34 2.53 7.69
N HIS A 75 15.46 2.56 6.96
CA HIS A 75 16.76 2.02 7.40
C HIS A 75 17.71 3.14 7.88
N GLN A 76 17.25 4.39 7.87
CA GLN A 76 17.96 5.56 8.39
C GLN A 76 16.95 6.55 8.96
N SER A 77 17.36 7.29 10.00
CA SER A 77 16.47 8.19 10.75
C SER A 77 15.83 9.28 9.88
N SER A 78 16.56 9.78 8.88
CA SER A 78 16.07 10.79 7.95
C SER A 78 14.92 10.33 7.05
N HIS A 79 14.62 9.02 7.00
CA HIS A 79 13.55 8.46 6.18
C HIS A 79 12.32 8.03 6.98
N ILE A 80 12.27 8.30 8.28
CA ILE A 80 11.27 7.72 9.19
C ILE A 80 9.81 8.00 8.79
N ASP A 81 9.55 9.15 8.18
CA ASP A 81 8.25 9.62 7.69
C ASP A 81 8.29 9.96 6.19
N PHE A 82 9.29 9.44 5.47
CA PHE A 82 9.51 9.80 4.07
C PHE A 82 8.25 9.50 3.23
N TYR A 83 7.76 10.52 2.53
CA TYR A 83 6.58 10.45 1.64
C TYR A 83 5.24 10.25 2.34
N PHE A 84 5.14 10.38 3.67
CA PHE A 84 3.87 10.11 4.37
C PHE A 84 2.75 11.07 3.97
N SER A 85 3.03 12.39 3.92
CA SER A 85 2.02 13.38 3.51
C SER A 85 1.46 13.11 2.11
N GLN A 86 2.32 12.76 1.15
CA GLN A 86 1.89 12.43 -0.20
C GLN A 86 1.14 11.10 -0.25
N ALA A 87 1.54 10.12 0.57
CA ALA A 87 0.83 8.86 0.67
C ALA A 87 -0.58 9.05 1.25
N ASP A 88 -0.75 9.91 2.26
CA ASP A 88 -2.07 10.23 2.81
C ASP A 88 -2.98 10.86 1.74
N ASP A 89 -2.49 11.87 1.01
CA ASP A 89 -3.23 12.49 -0.10
C ASP A 89 -3.65 11.45 -1.16
N GLN A 90 -2.73 10.56 -1.52
CA GLN A 90 -2.97 9.47 -2.47
C GLN A 90 -4.00 8.46 -1.95
N LEU A 91 -3.95 8.12 -0.66
CA LEU A 91 -4.90 7.22 -0.02
C LEU A 91 -6.31 7.84 0.00
N VAL A 92 -6.41 9.13 0.29
CA VAL A 92 -7.68 9.87 0.21
C VAL A 92 -8.26 9.85 -1.20
N GLN A 93 -7.42 10.04 -2.22
CA GLN A 93 -7.82 9.98 -3.63
C GLN A 93 -8.39 8.62 -4.04
N VAL A 94 -7.86 7.51 -3.51
CA VAL A 94 -8.37 6.15 -3.79
C VAL A 94 -9.48 5.71 -2.83
N GLY A 95 -9.98 6.60 -1.98
CA GLY A 95 -11.20 6.39 -1.19
C GLY A 95 -10.99 6.07 0.30
N TYR A 96 -9.74 6.01 0.78
CA TYR A 96 -9.49 5.88 2.22
C TYR A 96 -9.82 7.18 2.95
N ARG A 97 -10.24 7.04 4.21
CA ARG A 97 -10.42 8.17 5.14
C ARG A 97 -9.67 7.98 6.44
N ASN A 98 -9.22 6.76 6.71
CA ASN A 98 -8.56 6.37 7.93
C ASN A 98 -7.40 5.41 7.66
N LEU A 99 -6.46 5.37 8.59
CA LEU A 99 -5.40 4.37 8.70
C LEU A 99 -5.58 3.55 9.97
N ASP A 100 -5.15 2.29 9.95
CA ASP A 100 -4.95 1.48 11.14
C ASP A 100 -3.52 1.64 11.64
N VAL A 101 -3.38 2.06 12.91
CA VAL A 101 -2.11 2.16 13.63
C VAL A 101 -2.13 1.20 14.82
N LEU A 102 -1.01 0.55 15.08
CA LEU A 102 -0.89 -0.34 16.24
C LEU A 102 -0.37 0.47 17.43
N GLN A 103 -1.22 0.64 18.44
CA GLN A 103 -0.87 1.34 19.68
C GLN A 103 -1.10 0.41 20.87
N HIS A 104 -0.07 0.23 21.71
CA HIS A 104 -0.14 -0.62 22.90
C HIS A 104 -0.65 -2.05 22.61
N GLY A 105 -0.27 -2.60 21.45
CA GLY A 105 -0.70 -3.94 21.02
C GLY A 105 -2.14 -4.01 20.50
N MET A 106 -2.84 -2.88 20.37
CA MET A 106 -4.20 -2.81 19.86
C MET A 106 -4.25 -1.98 18.59
N TRP A 107 -5.02 -2.44 17.60
CA TRP A 107 -5.28 -1.67 16.40
C TRP A 107 -6.23 -0.52 16.71
N GLN A 108 -5.84 0.68 16.32
CA GLN A 108 -6.64 1.88 16.39
C GLN A 108 -6.79 2.47 15.00
N THR A 109 -8.00 2.90 14.67
CA THR A 109 -8.30 3.57 13.41
C THR A 109 -8.19 5.08 13.62
N VAL A 110 -7.35 5.75 12.84
CA VAL A 110 -7.05 7.19 12.92
C VAL A 110 -7.46 7.87 11.61
N SER A 111 -8.13 9.01 11.70
CA SER A 111 -8.54 9.80 10.54
C SER A 111 -7.33 10.41 9.83
N ILE A 112 -7.35 10.40 8.50
CA ILE A 112 -6.40 11.10 7.62
C ILE A 112 -7.07 12.17 6.75
N VAL A 113 -8.32 12.52 7.11
CA VAL A 113 -9.09 13.65 6.56
C VAL A 113 -9.63 14.52 7.68
#